data_AF-A0A9P9AJK4-F1
#
_entry.id   AF-A0A9P9AJK4-F1
#
_cell.length_a   1.000
_cell.length_b   1.000
_cell.length_c   1.000
_cell.angle_alpha   90.00
_cell.angle_beta   90.00
_cell.angle_gamma   90.00
#
_symmetry.space_group_name_H-M   'P 1'
#
loop_
_entity.id
_entity.type
_entity.pdbx_description
1 polymer ?
#
loop_
_entity_poly.entity_id
_entity_poly.type
_entity_poly.pdbx_seq_one_letter_code
_entity_poly.pdbx_strand_id
1 'polypeptide(L)'
;MPKQKTAKASPIQSAIQTWISSVSTPDGKDELKWKNELFNSAPKRFTIYEPMALLPSGSFTADIWIATLRNADQDSSAQLWSLILKELSTQAKEPLTHLAANEGIPLRKDGAEDENVLRSPSGLRILHGDFGQASVAAEGPTANDFDKALWVSTKQNGIFQTWAPRWTMFSRGNIKEKARLLDMGKRTLGKLETGLSGGPWAVDLYAGIGYFVFSYARLGMRVLCWEINPWSVEGLRRGAKANKWTVKVVQGEGLLLPVADILAGGEQIVVFLESNQEALGRIQSLQDQGIARDIQHINCGFLPTSEPVWKNTLEMCAPSSEAWLHLHENVGVHDTETRRDEIQRGFEGWIDGVQVRTAKVEHIELVKTFAPGVWHCVFDVHVTTRSNCQ
;
A
#
# COMPACT_ATOMS: atom_id res chain seq x y z
N MET A 1 -35.88 -2.61 -34.99
CA MET A 1 -34.47 -2.18 -35.13
C MET A 1 -33.94 -1.76 -33.76
N PRO A 2 -32.97 -2.46 -33.16
CA PRO A 2 -32.36 -2.00 -31.93
C PRO A 2 -31.58 -0.71 -32.20
N LYS A 3 -31.88 0.35 -31.46
CA LYS A 3 -31.14 1.62 -31.51
C LYS A 3 -29.67 1.34 -31.19
N GLN A 4 -28.81 1.52 -32.18
CA GLN A 4 -27.36 1.59 -31.99
C GLN A 4 -27.09 2.69 -30.97
N LYS A 5 -26.74 2.33 -29.73
CA LYS A 5 -26.19 3.29 -28.77
C LYS A 5 -24.86 3.75 -29.34
N THR A 6 -24.79 4.97 -29.86
CA THR A 6 -23.53 5.64 -30.14
C THR A 6 -22.70 5.58 -28.86
N ALA A 7 -21.55 4.92 -28.93
CA ALA A 7 -20.65 4.83 -27.78
C ALA A 7 -20.24 6.26 -27.41
N LYS A 8 -20.62 6.71 -26.21
CA LYS A 8 -20.19 8.02 -25.70
C LYS A 8 -18.66 8.02 -25.68
N ALA A 9 -18.04 9.01 -26.34
CA ALA A 9 -16.59 9.12 -26.38
C ALA A 9 -16.01 9.13 -24.96
N SER A 10 -14.83 8.54 -24.76
CA SER A 10 -14.15 8.58 -23.46
C SER A 10 -13.95 10.04 -23.01
N PRO A 11 -14.03 10.38 -21.72
CA PRO A 11 -13.77 11.73 -21.23
C PRO A 11 -12.41 12.28 -21.69
N ILE A 12 -11.36 11.45 -21.62
CA ILE A 12 -10.02 11.81 -22.09
C ILE A 12 -10.01 12.10 -23.59
N GLN A 13 -10.73 11.29 -24.37
CA GLN A 13 -10.86 11.48 -25.81
C GLN A 13 -11.60 12.78 -26.15
N SER A 14 -12.64 13.12 -25.38
CA SER A 14 -13.41 14.36 -25.57
C SER A 14 -12.55 15.60 -25.27
N ALA A 15 -11.74 15.55 -24.21
CA ALA A 15 -10.76 16.58 -23.88
C ALA A 15 -9.71 16.75 -24.99
N ILE A 16 -9.14 15.63 -25.47
CA ILE A 16 -8.14 15.64 -26.53
C ILE A 16 -8.73 16.18 -27.84
N GLN A 17 -9.95 15.80 -28.21
CA GLN A 17 -10.61 16.31 -29.42
C GLN A 17 -10.81 17.83 -29.37
N THR A 18 -11.16 18.35 -28.19
CA THR A 18 -11.29 19.79 -27.96
C THR A 18 -9.93 20.48 -28.10
N TRP A 19 -8.89 19.92 -27.45
CA TRP A 19 -7.54 20.48 -27.45
C TRP A 19 -6.88 20.45 -28.84
N ILE A 20 -6.95 19.31 -29.53
CA ILE A 20 -6.35 19.13 -30.87
C ILE A 20 -6.93 20.14 -31.89
N SER A 21 -8.17 20.57 -31.72
CA SER A 21 -8.78 21.61 -32.58
C SER A 21 -8.12 22.99 -32.42
N SER A 22 -7.41 23.22 -31.31
CA SER A 22 -6.69 24.46 -31.00
C SER A 22 -5.18 24.40 -31.27
N VAL A 23 -4.64 23.25 -31.66
CA VAL A 23 -3.20 23.05 -31.91
C VAL A 23 -2.93 23.00 -33.41
N SER A 24 -1.85 23.65 -33.83
CA SER A 24 -1.41 23.62 -35.23
C SER A 24 -0.78 22.28 -35.58
N THR A 25 -1.16 21.72 -36.74
CA THR A 25 -0.54 20.50 -37.27
C THR A 25 0.95 20.76 -37.55
N PRO A 26 1.87 19.83 -37.18
CA PRO A 26 3.29 19.98 -37.53
C PRO A 26 3.51 20.05 -39.05
N ASP A 27 4.50 20.84 -39.47
CA ASP A 27 4.84 21.03 -40.89
C ASP A 27 5.09 19.69 -41.61
N GLY A 28 4.52 19.56 -42.80
CA GLY A 28 4.68 18.38 -43.66
C GLY A 28 3.90 17.14 -43.22
N LYS A 29 3.04 17.22 -42.19
CA LYS A 29 2.12 16.13 -41.82
C LYS A 29 0.72 16.35 -42.37
N ASP A 30 0.08 15.27 -42.81
CA ASP A 30 -1.36 15.24 -43.08
C ASP A 30 -2.13 15.42 -41.76
N GLU A 31 -2.92 16.49 -41.69
CA GLU A 31 -3.65 16.88 -40.48
C GLU A 31 -4.59 15.77 -39.99
N LEU A 32 -5.37 15.17 -40.88
CA LEU A 32 -6.35 14.16 -40.50
C LEU A 32 -5.65 12.91 -39.98
N LYS A 33 -4.58 12.47 -40.64
CA LYS A 33 -3.78 11.31 -40.23
C LYS A 33 -3.11 11.55 -38.88
N TRP A 34 -2.51 12.72 -38.68
CA TRP A 34 -1.84 13.09 -37.43
C TRP A 34 -2.82 13.14 -36.25
N LYS A 35 -3.99 13.79 -36.44
CA LYS A 35 -5.04 13.85 -35.41
C LYS A 35 -5.55 12.46 -35.03
N ASN A 36 -5.78 11.59 -36.02
CA ASN A 36 -6.20 10.20 -35.78
C ASN A 36 -5.16 9.38 -35.03
N GLU A 37 -3.87 9.56 -35.32
CA GLU A 37 -2.79 8.85 -34.65
C GLU A 37 -2.63 9.30 -33.18
N LEU A 38 -2.72 10.60 -32.89
CA LEU A 38 -2.77 11.12 -31.52
C LEU A 38 -3.96 10.53 -30.74
N PHE A 39 -5.14 10.56 -31.36
CA PHE A 39 -6.37 10.07 -30.72
C PHE A 39 -6.30 8.57 -30.40
N ASN A 40 -5.75 7.77 -31.29
CA ASN A 40 -5.64 6.32 -31.12
C ASN A 40 -4.58 5.90 -30.09
N SER A 41 -3.52 6.71 -29.93
CA SER A 41 -2.43 6.49 -28.97
C SER A 41 -2.70 7.09 -27.58
N ALA A 42 -3.81 7.83 -27.42
CA ALA A 42 -4.20 8.42 -26.15
C ALA A 42 -4.59 7.37 -25.08
N PRO A 43 -4.34 7.65 -23.79
CA PRO A 43 -4.77 6.75 -22.72
C PRO A 43 -6.30 6.66 -22.65
N LYS A 44 -6.81 5.43 -22.51
CA LYS A 44 -8.25 5.15 -22.45
C LYS A 44 -8.77 4.86 -21.04
N ARG A 45 -7.86 4.53 -20.12
CA ARG A 45 -8.17 4.15 -18.74
C ARG A 45 -7.63 5.22 -17.79
N PHE A 46 -8.28 5.36 -16.66
CA PHE A 46 -7.85 6.21 -15.56
C PHE A 46 -8.42 5.64 -14.25
N THR A 47 -7.89 6.08 -13.12
CA THR A 47 -8.47 5.84 -11.79
C THR A 47 -8.60 7.17 -11.08
N ILE A 48 -9.73 7.40 -10.40
CA ILE A 48 -9.94 8.59 -9.60
C ILE A 48 -9.62 8.27 -8.13
N TYR A 49 -8.73 9.06 -7.56
CA TYR A 49 -8.40 9.12 -6.15
C TYR A 49 -8.52 10.58 -5.72
N GLU A 50 -9.73 11.00 -5.37
CA GLU A 50 -10.06 12.42 -5.17
C GLU A 50 -9.06 13.12 -4.24
N PRO A 51 -8.59 14.34 -4.60
CA PRO A 51 -8.98 15.16 -5.75
C PRO A 51 -8.17 14.89 -7.05
N MET A 52 -7.51 13.73 -7.16
CA MET A 52 -6.60 13.37 -8.24
C MET A 52 -7.19 12.38 -9.24
N ALA A 53 -6.87 12.55 -10.53
CA ALA A 53 -6.92 11.50 -11.54
C ALA A 53 -5.54 10.88 -11.78
N LEU A 54 -5.47 9.55 -11.79
CA LEU A 54 -4.28 8.78 -12.07
C LEU A 54 -4.42 8.02 -13.39
N LEU A 55 -3.52 8.30 -14.33
CA LEU A 55 -3.42 7.61 -15.61
C LEU A 55 -2.48 6.39 -15.50
N PRO A 56 -2.67 5.35 -16.32
CA PRO A 56 -1.78 4.20 -16.37
C PRO A 56 -0.34 4.57 -16.77
N SER A 57 0.60 3.67 -16.47
CA SER A 57 1.97 3.74 -17.00
C SER A 57 1.99 3.73 -18.53
N GLY A 58 2.91 4.51 -19.11
CA GLY A 58 3.00 4.74 -20.55
C GLY A 58 1.99 5.75 -21.10
N SER A 59 1.18 6.41 -20.26
CA SER A 59 0.25 7.43 -20.74
C SER A 59 1.02 8.62 -21.35
N PHE A 60 0.69 8.98 -22.58
CA PHE A 60 1.37 10.07 -23.32
C PHE A 60 2.87 9.86 -23.55
N THR A 61 3.36 8.61 -23.58
CA THR A 61 4.78 8.30 -23.87
C THR A 61 5.03 7.81 -25.30
N ALA A 62 4.00 7.70 -26.15
CA ALA A 62 4.21 7.38 -27.56
C ALA A 62 4.96 8.53 -28.26
N ASP A 63 5.82 8.23 -29.22
CA ASP A 63 6.67 9.23 -29.90
C ASP A 63 5.88 10.41 -30.45
N ILE A 64 4.69 10.15 -30.99
CA ILE A 64 3.80 11.21 -31.48
C ILE A 64 3.35 12.16 -30.36
N TRP A 65 3.04 11.66 -29.16
CA TRP A 65 2.67 12.47 -28.01
C TRP A 65 3.87 13.23 -27.46
N ILE A 66 5.03 12.59 -27.34
CA ILE A 66 6.27 13.23 -26.90
C ILE A 66 6.63 14.39 -27.84
N ALA A 67 6.62 14.16 -29.15
CA ALA A 67 6.91 15.19 -30.14
C ALA A 67 5.88 16.33 -30.11
N THR A 68 4.59 15.99 -29.97
CA THR A 68 3.52 16.99 -29.94
C THR A 68 3.61 17.86 -28.68
N LEU A 69 3.78 17.26 -27.49
CA LEU A 69 3.89 18.00 -26.23
C LEU A 69 5.18 18.81 -26.14
N ARG A 70 6.27 18.36 -26.76
CA ARG A 70 7.53 19.14 -26.84
C ARG A 70 7.38 20.39 -27.71
N ASN A 71 6.58 20.31 -28.77
CA ASN A 71 6.35 21.42 -29.70
C ASN A 71 5.22 22.34 -29.26
N ALA A 72 4.33 21.88 -28.39
CA ALA A 72 3.32 22.71 -27.74
C ALA A 72 3.98 23.62 -26.70
N ASP A 73 3.52 24.86 -26.60
CA ASP A 73 3.92 25.73 -25.50
C ASP A 73 3.35 25.23 -24.16
N GLN A 74 3.82 25.84 -23.07
CA GLN A 74 3.42 25.47 -21.72
C GLN A 74 1.93 25.71 -21.47
N ASP A 75 1.35 26.75 -22.06
CA ASP A 75 -0.06 27.11 -21.88
C ASP A 75 -0.98 26.12 -22.59
N SER A 76 -0.64 25.71 -23.80
CA SER A 76 -1.34 24.69 -24.58
C SER A 76 -1.29 23.34 -23.87
N SER A 77 -0.13 22.94 -23.35
CA SER A 77 0.00 21.73 -22.56
C SER A 77 -0.84 21.80 -21.27
N ALA A 78 -0.81 22.92 -20.56
CA ALA A 78 -1.64 23.13 -19.37
C ALA A 78 -3.15 23.10 -19.69
N GLN A 79 -3.55 23.62 -20.86
CA GLN A 79 -4.92 23.55 -21.34
C GLN A 79 -5.37 22.11 -21.59
N LEU A 80 -4.53 21.27 -22.20
CA LEU A 80 -4.82 19.84 -22.39
C LEU A 80 -5.13 19.16 -21.05
N TRP A 81 -4.26 19.36 -20.05
CA TRP A 81 -4.42 18.74 -18.74
C TRP A 81 -5.67 19.25 -18.01
N SER A 82 -5.94 20.55 -18.11
CA SER A 82 -7.14 21.17 -17.54
C SER A 82 -8.43 20.65 -18.19
N LEU A 83 -8.42 20.46 -19.52
CA LEU A 83 -9.54 19.86 -20.25
C LEU A 83 -9.78 18.41 -19.83
N ILE A 84 -8.69 17.62 -19.69
CA ILE A 84 -8.79 16.24 -19.19
C ILE A 84 -9.40 16.22 -17.78
N LEU A 85 -8.91 17.05 -16.87
CA LEU A 85 -9.44 17.15 -15.51
C LEU A 85 -10.91 17.55 -15.50
N LYS A 86 -11.31 18.53 -16.31
CA LYS A 86 -12.70 18.96 -16.46
C LYS A 86 -13.60 17.81 -16.90
N GLU A 87 -13.22 17.08 -17.94
CA GLU A 87 -14.01 15.95 -18.45
C GLU A 87 -14.06 14.78 -17.44
N LEU A 88 -12.95 14.49 -16.76
CA LEU A 88 -12.90 13.44 -15.74
C LEU A 88 -13.68 13.80 -14.47
N SER A 89 -13.77 15.09 -14.13
CA SER A 89 -14.55 15.59 -12.99
C SER A 89 -16.04 15.27 -13.11
N THR A 90 -16.56 15.02 -14.31
CA THR A 90 -17.94 14.57 -14.53
C THR A 90 -18.24 13.19 -13.93
N GLN A 91 -17.20 12.43 -13.56
CA GLN A 91 -17.30 11.11 -12.92
C GLN A 91 -16.80 11.09 -11.48
N ALA A 92 -16.38 12.24 -10.94
CA ALA A 92 -15.97 12.42 -9.56
C ALA A 92 -17.12 13.03 -8.73
N LYS A 93 -17.00 12.96 -7.40
CA LYS A 93 -17.91 13.63 -6.48
C LYS A 93 -17.61 15.11 -6.38
N GLU A 94 -16.34 15.47 -6.49
CA GLU A 94 -15.83 16.84 -6.43
C GLU A 94 -14.95 17.12 -7.65
N PRO A 95 -14.78 18.40 -8.05
CA PRO A 95 -13.86 18.77 -9.13
C PRO A 95 -12.44 18.24 -8.88
N LEU A 96 -11.87 17.58 -9.88
CA LEU A 96 -10.51 17.07 -9.83
C LEU A 96 -9.53 18.21 -10.11
N THR A 97 -8.49 18.30 -9.27
CA THR A 97 -7.48 19.37 -9.33
C THR A 97 -6.09 18.86 -9.69
N HIS A 98 -5.86 17.54 -9.65
CA HIS A 98 -4.55 16.94 -9.83
C HIS A 98 -4.58 15.82 -10.87
N LEU A 99 -3.61 15.82 -11.77
CA LEU A 99 -3.45 14.80 -12.80
C LEU A 99 -2.03 14.25 -12.75
N ALA A 100 -1.90 12.93 -12.67
CA ALA A 100 -0.62 12.26 -12.77
C ALA A 100 -0.73 11.00 -13.63
N ALA A 101 0.39 10.55 -14.19
CA ALA A 101 0.55 9.23 -14.77
C ALA A 101 1.42 8.37 -13.85
N ASN A 102 0.92 7.17 -13.54
CA ASN A 102 1.64 6.20 -12.72
C ASN A 102 2.85 5.66 -13.48
N GLU A 103 3.91 5.25 -12.80
CA GLU A 103 5.01 4.50 -13.40
C GLU A 103 5.46 3.39 -12.44
N GLY A 104 6.27 2.45 -12.92
CA GLY A 104 6.89 1.44 -12.06
C GLY A 104 7.74 2.09 -10.97
N ILE A 105 7.73 1.51 -9.77
CA ILE A 105 8.61 1.96 -8.69
C ILE A 105 10.03 1.47 -8.99
N PRO A 106 11.02 2.36 -9.11
CA PRO A 106 12.38 1.94 -9.39
C PRO A 106 12.97 1.20 -8.19
N LEU A 107 13.78 0.17 -8.47
CA LEU A 107 14.48 -0.59 -7.44
C LEU A 107 15.62 0.20 -6.78
N ARG A 108 16.12 1.25 -7.45
CA ARG A 108 17.20 2.11 -6.99
C ARG A 108 16.74 3.56 -6.90
N LYS A 109 17.40 4.36 -6.08
CA LYS A 109 17.14 5.80 -6.01
C LYS A 109 17.62 6.48 -7.31
N ASP A 110 16.97 7.57 -7.70
CA ASP A 110 17.30 8.30 -8.92
C ASP A 110 18.77 8.78 -8.89
N GLY A 111 19.58 8.33 -9.85
CA GLY A 111 20.97 8.73 -9.99
C GLY A 111 21.94 8.18 -8.93
N ALA A 112 21.52 7.20 -8.11
CA ALA A 112 22.37 6.58 -7.10
C ALA A 112 22.43 5.05 -7.22
N GLU A 113 23.49 4.42 -6.69
CA GLU A 113 23.62 2.96 -6.64
C GLU A 113 22.76 2.33 -5.52
N ASP A 114 22.34 3.14 -4.54
CA ASP A 114 21.52 2.73 -3.40
C ASP A 114 20.17 2.14 -3.80
N GLU A 115 19.75 1.10 -3.07
CA GLU A 115 18.39 0.55 -3.18
C GLU A 115 17.33 1.57 -2.74
N ASN A 116 16.21 1.61 -3.45
CA ASN A 116 14.99 2.31 -3.05
C ASN A 116 14.27 1.50 -1.96
N VAL A 117 14.84 1.50 -0.75
CA VAL A 117 14.33 0.76 0.41
C VAL A 117 12.92 1.23 0.81
N LEU A 118 12.65 2.54 0.71
CA LEU A 118 11.33 3.12 1.00
C LEU A 118 10.28 2.80 -0.08
N ARG A 119 10.71 2.21 -1.19
CA ARG A 119 9.89 1.96 -2.39
C ARG A 119 9.11 3.22 -2.80
N SER A 120 9.75 4.39 -2.70
CA SER A 120 9.15 5.67 -3.03
C SER A 120 8.83 5.72 -4.54
N PRO A 121 7.65 6.24 -4.95
CA PRO A 121 7.23 6.25 -6.35
C PRO A 121 7.86 7.42 -7.13
N SER A 122 9.20 7.50 -7.17
CA SER A 122 9.91 8.60 -7.84
C SER A 122 9.59 8.72 -9.34
N GLY A 123 9.15 7.63 -9.97
CA GLY A 123 8.69 7.62 -11.36
C GLY A 123 7.33 8.30 -11.61
N LEU A 124 6.59 8.72 -10.58
CA LEU A 124 5.28 9.36 -10.76
C LEU A 124 5.39 10.63 -11.62
N ARG A 125 4.77 10.62 -12.80
CA ARG A 125 4.77 11.80 -13.69
C ARG A 125 3.60 12.71 -13.36
N ILE A 126 3.89 13.80 -12.68
CA ILE A 126 2.91 14.85 -12.38
C ILE A 126 2.66 15.67 -13.63
N LEU A 127 1.42 15.66 -14.13
CA LEU A 127 1.02 16.36 -15.34
C LEU A 127 0.36 17.70 -15.01
N HIS A 128 -0.40 17.78 -13.91
CA HIS A 128 -1.07 19.02 -13.48
C HIS A 128 -1.38 19.01 -11.97
N GLY A 129 -1.37 20.19 -11.36
CA GLY A 129 -1.67 20.41 -9.94
C GLY A 129 -0.42 20.38 -9.05
N ASP A 130 -0.56 20.94 -7.84
CA ASP A 130 0.53 20.97 -6.85
C ASP A 130 0.50 19.72 -5.95
N PHE A 131 1.54 18.89 -6.05
CA PHE A 131 1.71 17.67 -5.25
C PHE A 131 2.55 17.90 -3.99
N GLY A 132 2.88 19.15 -3.67
CA GLY A 132 3.84 19.53 -2.64
C GLY A 132 5.28 19.47 -3.15
N GLN A 133 6.20 19.77 -2.22
CA GLN A 133 7.64 19.88 -2.50
C GLN A 133 8.20 18.61 -3.16
N ALA A 134 9.18 18.78 -4.06
CA ALA A 134 9.82 17.67 -4.75
C ALA A 134 10.91 16.98 -3.91
N SER A 135 11.38 17.64 -2.86
CA SER A 135 12.37 17.14 -1.91
C SER A 135 11.99 17.54 -0.49
N VAL A 136 12.55 16.84 0.49
CA VAL A 136 12.47 17.17 1.92
C VAL A 136 13.89 17.27 2.48
N ALA A 137 14.01 17.91 3.65
CA ALA A 137 15.28 18.01 4.36
C ALA A 137 15.83 16.62 4.75
N ALA A 138 17.13 16.55 5.05
CA ALA A 138 17.80 15.30 5.40
C ALA A 138 17.25 14.68 6.70
N GLU A 139 16.75 15.51 7.61
CA GLU A 139 16.13 15.11 8.87
C GLU A 139 14.72 14.52 8.71
N GLY A 140 14.16 14.54 7.49
CA GLY A 140 12.82 14.06 7.18
C GLY A 140 11.76 15.16 7.06
N PRO A 141 10.51 14.79 6.74
CA PRO A 141 9.41 15.74 6.54
C PRO A 141 8.95 16.39 7.84
N THR A 142 8.66 17.68 7.77
CA THR A 142 8.05 18.44 8.87
C THR A 142 6.52 18.38 8.83
N ALA A 143 5.86 18.85 9.88
CA ALA A 143 4.40 19.03 9.89
C ALA A 143 3.92 19.93 8.73
N ASN A 144 4.65 21.00 8.43
CA ASN A 144 4.34 21.88 7.31
C ASN A 144 4.47 21.17 5.95
N ASP A 145 5.42 20.23 5.80
CA ASP A 145 5.53 19.45 4.57
C ASP A 145 4.34 18.51 4.40
N PHE A 146 3.88 17.89 5.49
CA PHE A 146 2.65 17.09 5.46
C PHE A 146 1.41 17.93 5.11
N ASP A 147 1.33 19.17 5.58
CA ASP A 147 0.19 20.05 5.32
C ASP A 147 0.15 20.57 3.86
N LYS A 148 1.33 20.79 3.26
CA LYS A 148 1.44 21.25 1.87
C LYS A 148 1.39 20.14 0.83
N ALA A 149 1.50 18.87 1.24
CA ALA A 149 1.46 17.74 0.32
C ALA A 149 0.03 17.46 -0.17
N LEU A 150 -0.06 16.93 -1.40
CA LEU A 150 -1.31 16.33 -1.87
C LEU A 150 -1.56 15.00 -1.13
N TRP A 151 -2.71 14.90 -0.48
CA TRP A 151 -3.23 13.65 0.08
C TRP A 151 -4.45 13.21 -0.71
N VAL A 152 -4.48 11.93 -1.07
CA VAL A 152 -5.63 11.31 -1.73
C VAL A 152 -6.13 10.16 -0.88
N SER A 153 -7.38 9.77 -1.08
CA SER A 153 -7.95 8.63 -0.36
C SER A 153 -8.81 7.75 -1.26
N THR A 154 -8.99 6.51 -0.81
CA THR A 154 -9.95 5.58 -1.40
C THR A 154 -10.56 4.69 -0.33
N LYS A 155 -11.68 4.05 -0.65
CA LYS A 155 -12.37 3.13 0.26
C LYS A 155 -12.37 1.72 -0.32
N GLN A 156 -11.72 0.78 0.37
CA GLN A 156 -11.70 -0.64 0.02
C GLN A 156 -12.27 -1.44 1.19
N ASN A 157 -13.17 -2.39 0.93
CA ASN A 157 -13.77 -3.24 1.97
C ASN A 157 -14.37 -2.45 3.15
N GLY A 158 -14.90 -1.26 2.88
CA GLY A 158 -15.46 -0.39 3.91
C GLY A 158 -14.43 0.47 4.67
N ILE A 159 -13.14 0.32 4.38
CA ILE A 159 -12.01 0.94 5.07
C ILE A 159 -11.39 2.04 4.20
N PHE A 160 -11.24 3.25 4.75
CA PHE A 160 -10.53 4.35 4.09
C PHE A 160 -9.02 4.13 4.16
N GLN A 161 -8.33 4.39 3.06
CA GLN A 161 -6.87 4.40 2.98
C GLN A 161 -6.44 5.73 2.38
N THR A 162 -5.47 6.38 3.02
CA THR A 162 -5.01 7.73 2.68
C THR A 162 -3.51 7.69 2.45
N TRP A 163 -3.03 8.35 1.41
CA TRP A 163 -1.61 8.39 1.08
C TRP A 163 -1.26 9.67 0.32
N ALA A 164 0.02 10.02 0.33
CA ALA A 164 0.56 11.11 -0.47
C ALA A 164 1.17 10.52 -1.76
N PRO A 165 0.56 10.69 -2.95
CA PRO A 165 0.99 9.99 -4.17
C PRO A 165 2.45 10.21 -4.55
N ARG A 166 2.99 11.40 -4.26
CA ARG A 166 4.41 11.72 -4.51
C ARG A 166 5.37 10.87 -3.67
N TRP A 167 4.97 10.51 -2.46
CA TRP A 167 5.89 10.00 -1.43
C TRP A 167 5.66 8.54 -1.07
N THR A 168 4.46 8.03 -1.37
CA THR A 168 3.99 6.73 -0.91
C THR A 168 3.19 6.04 -1.98
N MET A 169 3.28 4.72 -2.03
CA MET A 169 2.52 3.91 -2.97
C MET A 169 1.12 3.58 -2.42
N PHE A 170 0.23 3.19 -3.32
CA PHE A 170 -1.00 2.48 -2.99
C PHE A 170 -1.23 1.30 -3.95
N SER A 171 -1.19 0.08 -3.42
CA SER A 171 -1.52 -1.13 -4.19
C SER A 171 -3.02 -1.44 -4.15
N ARG A 172 -3.75 -1.04 -5.20
CA ARG A 172 -5.16 -1.45 -5.38
C ARG A 172 -5.32 -2.97 -5.46
N GLY A 173 -4.32 -3.67 -6.01
CA GLY A 173 -4.36 -5.10 -6.29
C GLY A 173 -4.50 -6.02 -5.07
N ASN A 174 -4.19 -5.52 -3.86
CA ASN A 174 -4.28 -6.31 -2.63
C ASN A 174 -5.71 -6.34 -2.05
N ILE A 175 -6.72 -5.82 -2.76
CA ILE A 175 -8.09 -5.71 -2.25
C ILE A 175 -8.70 -7.06 -1.85
N LYS A 176 -8.43 -8.11 -2.63
CA LYS A 176 -8.91 -9.48 -2.36
C LYS A 176 -8.26 -10.03 -1.09
N GLU A 177 -6.95 -9.83 -0.94
CA GLU A 177 -6.25 -10.29 0.25
C GLU A 177 -6.74 -9.60 1.52
N LYS A 178 -6.97 -8.28 1.45
CA LYS A 178 -7.59 -7.54 2.57
C LYS A 178 -8.98 -8.10 2.91
N ALA A 179 -9.76 -8.51 1.91
CA ALA A 179 -11.08 -9.11 2.15
C ALA A 179 -10.96 -10.50 2.78
N ARG A 180 -9.99 -11.31 2.33
CA ARG A 180 -9.69 -12.65 2.88
C ARG A 180 -9.29 -12.58 4.34
N LEU A 181 -8.37 -11.68 4.70
CA LEU A 181 -7.95 -11.47 6.09
C LEU A 181 -9.13 -11.04 6.99
N LEU A 182 -10.01 -10.16 6.50
CA LEU A 182 -11.21 -9.77 7.23
C LEU A 182 -12.20 -10.92 7.43
N ASP A 183 -12.29 -11.85 6.48
CA ASP A 183 -13.14 -13.04 6.61
C ASP A 183 -12.52 -14.06 7.57
N MET A 184 -11.23 -14.33 7.43
CA MET A 184 -10.46 -15.21 8.30
C MET A 184 -10.56 -14.77 9.76
N GLY A 185 -10.30 -13.50 10.04
CA GLY A 185 -10.39 -12.95 11.39
C GLY A 185 -11.77 -13.08 12.02
N LYS A 186 -12.86 -12.94 11.24
CA LYS A 186 -14.23 -13.17 11.76
C LYS A 186 -14.47 -14.61 12.18
N ARG A 187 -13.82 -15.57 11.50
CA ARG A 187 -13.93 -17.00 11.80
C ARG A 187 -13.09 -17.38 13.02
N THR A 188 -11.89 -16.83 13.16
CA THR A 188 -10.96 -17.16 14.24
C THR A 188 -11.26 -16.40 15.55
N LEU A 189 -11.67 -15.13 15.47
CA LEU A 189 -11.79 -14.25 16.63
C LEU A 189 -13.20 -14.19 17.26
N GLY A 190 -14.21 -14.76 16.62
CA GLY A 190 -15.61 -14.56 17.04
C GLY A 190 -16.04 -13.08 17.01
N LYS A 191 -17.18 -12.75 17.65
CA LYS A 191 -17.62 -11.35 17.81
C LYS A 191 -16.87 -10.70 18.98
N LEU A 192 -15.64 -10.22 18.76
CA LEU A 192 -15.00 -9.31 19.70
C LEU A 192 -15.71 -7.96 19.69
N GLU A 193 -16.07 -7.44 20.87
CA GLU A 193 -16.49 -6.04 20.99
C GLU A 193 -15.25 -5.15 20.84
N THR A 194 -15.32 -4.18 19.92
CA THR A 194 -14.23 -3.25 19.64
C THR A 194 -13.92 -2.39 20.87
N GLY A 195 -12.67 -2.38 21.33
CA GLY A 195 -12.21 -1.44 22.35
C GLY A 195 -12.26 -1.91 23.81
N LEU A 196 -12.50 -3.20 24.06
CA LEU A 196 -12.31 -3.77 25.41
C LEU A 196 -10.82 -4.02 25.70
N SER A 197 -10.40 -3.61 26.89
CA SER A 197 -9.12 -3.96 27.50
C SER A 197 -9.02 -5.48 27.63
N GLY A 198 -8.12 -6.12 26.86
CA GLY A 198 -7.91 -7.57 26.90
C GLY A 198 -8.21 -8.35 25.62
N GLY A 199 -8.56 -7.67 24.51
CA GLY A 199 -8.66 -8.30 23.19
C GLY A 199 -7.28 -8.71 22.62
N PRO A 200 -7.27 -9.61 21.62
CA PRO A 200 -6.05 -10.11 21.00
C PRO A 200 -5.30 -9.02 20.22
N TRP A 201 -4.01 -9.28 20.05
CA TRP A 201 -3.08 -8.40 19.37
C TRP A 201 -2.77 -8.89 17.97
N ALA A 202 -2.58 -7.93 17.07
CA ALA A 202 -1.96 -8.14 15.78
C ALA A 202 -0.65 -7.36 15.70
N VAL A 203 0.29 -7.89 14.92
CA VAL A 203 1.56 -7.25 14.59
C VAL A 203 1.65 -7.06 13.09
N ASP A 204 2.08 -5.88 12.63
CA ASP A 204 2.42 -5.65 11.21
C ASP A 204 3.83 -5.08 11.10
N LEU A 205 4.74 -5.86 10.50
CA LEU A 205 6.17 -5.51 10.43
C LEU A 205 6.52 -4.59 9.24
N TYR A 206 5.52 -4.27 8.40
CA TYR A 206 5.65 -3.40 7.23
C TYR A 206 4.36 -2.61 7.02
N ALA A 207 4.05 -1.73 7.96
CA ALA A 207 2.72 -1.13 8.09
C ALA A 207 2.28 -0.33 6.86
N GLY A 208 3.22 0.33 6.18
CA GLY A 208 2.96 1.28 5.11
C GLY A 208 1.96 2.34 5.57
N ILE A 209 1.00 2.63 4.70
CA ILE A 209 -0.11 3.56 4.99
C ILE A 209 -1.24 2.93 5.82
N GLY A 210 -0.98 1.79 6.47
CA GLY A 210 -1.97 0.95 7.14
C GLY A 210 -2.58 -0.11 6.22
N TYR A 211 -1.78 -0.72 5.35
CA TYR A 211 -2.27 -1.66 4.33
C TYR A 211 -3.09 -2.81 4.92
N PHE A 212 -2.50 -3.54 5.85
CA PHE A 212 -3.11 -4.68 6.56
C PHE A 212 -3.42 -4.37 8.02
N VAL A 213 -2.67 -3.46 8.66
CA VAL A 213 -3.01 -2.84 9.97
C VAL A 213 -4.50 -2.55 10.11
N PHE A 214 -5.11 -1.91 9.09
CA PHE A 214 -6.52 -1.53 9.15
C PHE A 214 -7.49 -2.72 9.07
N SER A 215 -7.09 -3.84 8.47
CA SER A 215 -7.90 -5.07 8.52
C SER A 215 -7.96 -5.60 9.95
N TYR A 216 -6.84 -5.62 10.67
CA TYR A 216 -6.79 -6.05 12.08
C TYR A 216 -7.53 -5.09 13.01
N ALA A 217 -7.35 -3.78 12.85
CA ALA A 217 -8.10 -2.78 13.61
C ALA A 217 -9.61 -2.89 13.37
N ARG A 218 -10.03 -3.20 12.13
CA ARG A 218 -11.45 -3.43 11.79
C ARG A 218 -12.02 -4.68 12.48
N LEU A 219 -11.20 -5.68 12.76
CA LEU A 219 -11.56 -6.88 13.52
C LEU A 219 -11.61 -6.64 15.03
N GLY A 220 -11.33 -5.42 15.50
CA GLY A 220 -11.36 -5.06 16.92
C GLY A 220 -10.07 -5.37 17.68
N MET A 221 -9.02 -5.82 16.99
CA MET A 221 -7.72 -6.11 17.59
C MET A 221 -6.99 -4.83 17.96
N ARG A 222 -6.07 -4.92 18.92
CA ARG A 222 -5.01 -3.92 19.11
C ARG A 222 -3.83 -4.25 18.20
N VAL A 223 -3.22 -3.24 17.60
CA VAL A 223 -2.21 -3.43 16.56
C VAL A 223 -0.92 -2.71 16.94
N LEU A 224 0.18 -3.47 17.03
CA LEU A 224 1.54 -2.93 17.04
C LEU A 224 2.08 -3.00 15.61
N CYS A 225 2.65 -1.91 15.10
CA CYS A 225 3.14 -1.91 13.74
C CYS A 225 4.39 -1.05 13.53
N TRP A 226 5.20 -1.42 12.54
CA TRP A 226 6.49 -0.79 12.23
C TRP A 226 6.50 -0.27 10.80
N GLU A 227 7.04 0.93 10.63
CA GLU A 227 7.21 1.57 9.33
C GLU A 227 8.36 2.57 9.38
N ILE A 228 9.21 2.57 8.35
CA ILE A 228 10.38 3.44 8.28
C ILE A 228 10.11 4.75 7.55
N ASN A 229 9.08 4.80 6.70
CA ASN A 229 8.75 5.97 5.90
C ASN A 229 7.78 6.90 6.67
N PRO A 230 8.20 8.12 7.07
CA PRO A 230 7.34 9.06 7.78
C PRO A 230 6.08 9.46 6.99
N TRP A 231 6.16 9.50 5.65
CA TRP A 231 4.98 9.76 4.82
C TRP A 231 3.97 8.61 4.86
N SER A 232 4.45 7.36 4.96
CA SER A 232 3.59 6.19 5.14
C SER A 232 2.90 6.25 6.51
N VAL A 233 3.64 6.54 7.57
CA VAL A 233 3.11 6.70 8.92
C VAL A 233 2.06 7.81 8.99
N GLU A 234 2.29 8.94 8.32
CA GLU A 234 1.30 10.01 8.25
C GLU A 234 0.04 9.59 7.47
N GLY A 235 0.19 8.84 6.39
CA GLY A 235 -0.92 8.23 5.66
C GLY A 235 -1.73 7.26 6.52
N LEU A 236 -1.04 6.44 7.32
CA LEU A 236 -1.63 5.55 8.32
C LEU A 236 -2.40 6.36 9.37
N ARG A 237 -1.81 7.41 9.94
CA ARG A 237 -2.46 8.28 10.94
C ARG A 237 -3.74 8.91 10.40
N ARG A 238 -3.70 9.48 9.19
CA ARG A 238 -4.87 10.07 8.50
C ARG A 238 -5.93 9.02 8.19
N GLY A 239 -5.51 7.84 7.70
CA GLY A 239 -6.39 6.71 7.43
C GLY A 239 -7.08 6.18 8.69
N ALA A 240 -6.35 6.02 9.79
CA ALA A 240 -6.91 5.58 11.07
C ALA A 240 -7.99 6.57 11.56
N LYS A 241 -7.69 7.87 11.53
CA LYS A 241 -8.66 8.93 11.88
C LYS A 241 -9.91 8.89 10.99
N ALA A 242 -9.76 8.72 9.67
CA ALA A 242 -10.88 8.62 8.74
C ALA A 242 -11.77 7.39 9.00
N ASN A 243 -11.19 6.31 9.56
CA ASN A 243 -11.91 5.11 10.00
C ASN A 243 -12.37 5.15 11.46
N LYS A 244 -12.11 6.25 12.18
CA LYS A 244 -12.46 6.45 13.60
C LYS A 244 -11.72 5.51 14.57
N TRP A 245 -10.49 5.14 14.26
CA TRP A 245 -9.61 4.41 15.17
C TRP A 245 -8.63 5.35 15.89
N THR A 246 -8.28 5.02 17.12
CA THR A 246 -7.25 5.72 17.88
C THR A 246 -5.87 5.23 17.43
N VAL A 247 -4.94 6.16 17.25
CA VAL A 247 -3.59 5.87 16.76
C VAL A 247 -2.55 6.71 17.52
N LYS A 248 -1.48 6.06 17.96
CA LYS A 248 -0.29 6.71 18.51
C LYS A 248 0.90 6.49 17.59
N VAL A 249 1.56 7.57 17.20
CA VAL A 249 2.82 7.53 16.46
C VAL A 249 3.96 7.69 17.47
N VAL A 250 4.88 6.74 17.49
CA VAL A 250 6.07 6.75 18.34
C VAL A 250 7.28 7.07 17.46
N GLN A 251 7.98 8.15 17.76
CA GLN A 251 9.11 8.66 16.98
C GLN A 251 10.03 9.55 17.84
N GLY A 252 11.26 9.79 17.39
CA GLY A 252 12.22 10.65 18.08
C GLY A 252 12.48 10.20 19.52
N GLU A 253 12.51 11.14 20.47
CA GLU A 253 12.67 10.85 21.90
C GLU A 253 11.58 9.92 22.46
N GLY A 254 10.40 9.88 21.83
CA GLY A 254 9.32 8.97 22.23
C GLY A 254 9.68 7.49 22.08
N LEU A 255 10.65 7.16 21.22
CA LEU A 255 11.16 5.78 21.04
C LEU A 255 12.02 5.31 22.22
N LEU A 256 12.54 6.24 23.03
CA LEU A 256 13.36 5.99 24.21
C LEU A 256 12.53 5.72 25.46
N LEU A 257 11.21 6.00 25.40
CA LEU A 257 10.32 5.75 26.53
C LEU A 257 10.16 4.23 26.77
N PRO A 258 9.97 3.81 28.02
CA PRO A 258 9.56 2.45 28.32
C PRO A 258 8.28 2.07 27.55
N VAL A 259 8.26 0.86 27.00
CA VAL A 259 7.15 0.39 26.16
C VAL A 259 5.79 0.39 26.87
N ALA A 260 5.75 0.24 28.20
CA ALA A 260 4.52 0.37 28.98
C ALA A 260 3.98 1.81 28.98
N ASP A 261 4.85 2.81 29.11
CA ASP A 261 4.47 4.22 29.05
C ASP A 261 3.99 4.60 27.64
N ILE A 262 4.60 3.99 26.61
CA ILE A 262 4.14 4.13 25.23
C ILE A 262 2.70 3.63 25.09
N LEU A 263 2.32 2.52 25.72
CA LEU A 263 0.99 1.92 25.58
C LEU A 263 -0.05 2.40 26.61
N ALA A 264 0.33 3.24 27.57
CA ALA A 264 -0.54 3.72 28.64
C ALA A 264 -1.78 4.49 28.13
N GLY A 265 -1.73 5.07 26.93
CA GLY A 265 -2.84 5.78 26.29
C GLY A 265 -3.97 4.86 25.79
N GLY A 266 -3.74 3.55 25.74
CA GLY A 266 -4.77 2.58 25.34
C GLY A 266 -5.17 2.67 23.87
N GLU A 267 -4.35 3.29 23.02
CA GLU A 267 -4.64 3.40 21.59
C GLU A 267 -4.78 2.02 20.93
N GLN A 268 -5.70 1.94 19.98
CA GLN A 268 -5.95 0.71 19.24
C GLN A 268 -4.77 0.39 18.32
N ILE A 269 -4.21 1.40 17.68
CA ILE A 269 -3.07 1.26 16.76
C ILE A 269 -1.87 2.02 17.35
N VAL A 270 -0.74 1.35 17.50
CA VAL A 270 0.53 1.99 17.85
C VAL A 270 1.53 1.71 16.75
N VAL A 271 1.98 2.78 16.10
CA VAL A 271 2.95 2.72 15.00
C VAL A 271 4.28 3.28 15.46
N PHE A 272 5.33 2.47 15.34
CA PHE A 272 6.71 2.86 15.59
C PHE A 272 7.32 3.32 14.26
N LEU A 273 7.71 4.60 14.20
CA LEU A 273 8.48 5.14 13.09
C LEU A 273 9.95 4.78 13.29
N GLU A 274 10.29 3.53 13.01
CA GLU A 274 11.63 2.96 13.14
C GLU A 274 11.76 1.67 12.32
N SER A 275 12.95 1.08 12.31
CA SER A 275 13.18 -0.22 11.68
C SER A 275 12.40 -1.34 12.37
N ASN A 276 11.82 -2.26 11.59
CA ASN A 276 11.16 -3.44 12.14
C ASN A 276 12.13 -4.42 12.84
N GLN A 277 13.44 -4.21 12.73
CA GLN A 277 14.45 -4.95 13.48
C GLN A 277 14.31 -4.75 15.00
N GLU A 278 13.77 -3.60 15.42
CA GLU A 278 13.50 -3.29 16.82
C GLU A 278 12.23 -3.99 17.36
N ALA A 279 11.41 -4.55 16.47
CA ALA A 279 10.08 -5.05 16.83
C ALA A 279 10.12 -6.18 17.87
N LEU A 280 11.05 -7.13 17.71
CA LEU A 280 11.14 -8.29 18.59
C LEU A 280 11.44 -7.88 20.04
N GLY A 281 12.47 -7.05 20.24
CA GLY A 281 12.85 -6.59 21.58
C GLY A 281 11.76 -5.78 22.27
N ARG A 282 11.04 -4.93 21.51
CA ARG A 282 9.89 -4.18 22.04
C ARG A 282 8.74 -5.09 22.43
N ILE A 283 8.42 -6.08 21.61
CA ILE A 283 7.35 -7.06 21.90
C ILE A 283 7.71 -7.90 23.13
N GLN A 284 8.94 -8.41 23.22
CA GLN A 284 9.41 -9.17 24.38
C GLN A 284 9.32 -8.33 25.67
N SER A 285 9.77 -7.06 25.63
CA SER A 285 9.69 -6.14 26.77
C SER A 285 8.24 -5.89 27.23
N LEU A 286 7.27 -5.88 26.31
CA LEU A 286 5.84 -5.81 26.64
C LEU A 286 5.34 -7.10 27.28
N GLN A 287 5.75 -8.24 26.74
CA GLN A 287 5.33 -9.56 27.21
C GLN A 287 5.84 -9.89 28.61
N ASP A 288 7.06 -9.46 28.93
CA ASP A 288 7.63 -9.55 30.29
C ASP A 288 6.80 -8.79 31.33
N GLN A 289 6.10 -7.74 30.90
CA GLN A 289 5.21 -6.93 31.72
C GLN A 289 3.74 -7.41 31.66
N GLY A 290 3.47 -8.54 31.03
CA GLY A 290 2.12 -9.09 30.90
C GLY A 290 1.27 -8.46 29.79
N ILE A 291 1.85 -7.61 28.95
CA ILE A 291 1.16 -6.92 27.85
C ILE A 291 1.45 -7.66 26.53
N ALA A 292 0.52 -7.60 25.56
CA ALA A 292 0.71 -8.18 24.23
C ALA A 292 1.12 -9.68 24.24
N ARG A 293 0.60 -10.45 25.21
CA ARG A 293 0.86 -11.89 25.32
C ARG A 293 0.04 -12.74 24.35
N ASP A 294 -1.17 -12.29 24.00
CA ASP A 294 -2.04 -12.97 23.03
C ASP A 294 -1.93 -12.29 21.66
N ILE A 295 -0.82 -12.53 20.96
CA ILE A 295 -0.64 -12.12 19.56
C ILE A 295 -1.16 -13.23 18.66
N GLN A 296 -2.28 -12.98 17.99
CA GLN A 296 -2.94 -13.98 17.14
C GLN A 296 -2.63 -13.82 15.66
N HIS A 297 -2.19 -12.64 15.21
CA HIS A 297 -1.86 -12.38 13.82
C HIS A 297 -0.55 -11.61 13.69
N ILE A 298 0.35 -12.06 12.82
CA ILE A 298 1.57 -11.35 12.45
C ILE A 298 1.65 -11.23 10.94
N ASN A 299 1.61 -10.00 10.43
CA ASN A 299 1.70 -9.69 9.01
C ASN A 299 3.12 -9.31 8.60
N CYS A 300 3.65 -9.99 7.59
CA CYS A 300 4.97 -9.74 7.02
C CYS A 300 4.83 -9.24 5.56
N GLY A 301 4.13 -8.13 5.38
CA GLY A 301 3.70 -7.59 4.08
C GLY A 301 4.77 -6.97 3.17
N PHE A 302 5.94 -7.60 2.98
CA PHE A 302 7.04 -7.06 2.19
C PHE A 302 7.40 -7.91 0.96
N LEU A 303 7.79 -7.24 -0.13
CA LEU A 303 8.21 -7.87 -1.39
C LEU A 303 9.60 -7.34 -1.81
N PRO A 304 10.45 -8.17 -2.44
CA PRO A 304 10.13 -9.48 -3.02
C PRO A 304 10.04 -10.63 -2.01
N THR A 305 10.56 -10.50 -0.80
CA THR A 305 10.44 -11.51 0.25
C THR A 305 10.46 -10.86 1.62
N SER A 306 9.68 -11.38 2.56
CA SER A 306 9.72 -11.00 3.97
C SER A 306 10.50 -12.00 4.83
N GLU A 307 11.26 -12.92 4.23
CA GLU A 307 12.01 -13.98 4.92
C GLU A 307 12.86 -13.53 6.13
N PRO A 308 13.56 -12.37 6.10
CA PRO A 308 14.41 -11.95 7.21
C PRO A 308 13.71 -11.80 8.57
N VAL A 309 12.39 -11.65 8.59
CA VAL A 309 11.62 -11.49 9.84
C VAL A 309 10.90 -12.76 10.30
N TRP A 310 10.86 -13.83 9.48
CA TRP A 310 10.03 -15.01 9.75
C TRP A 310 10.37 -15.70 11.07
N LYS A 311 11.66 -15.90 11.36
CA LYS A 311 12.08 -16.50 12.64
C LYS A 311 11.63 -15.65 13.83
N ASN A 312 11.80 -14.33 13.77
CA ASN A 312 11.39 -13.42 14.83
C ASN A 312 9.88 -13.52 15.10
N THR A 313 9.05 -13.83 14.09
CA THR A 313 7.60 -13.97 14.30
C THR A 313 7.23 -15.13 15.23
N LEU A 314 8.01 -16.23 15.24
CA LEU A 314 7.82 -17.34 16.17
C LEU A 314 8.08 -16.93 17.62
N GLU A 315 9.10 -16.10 17.83
CA GLU A 315 9.45 -15.58 19.14
C GLU A 315 8.43 -14.55 19.61
N MET A 316 7.98 -13.66 18.71
CA MET A 316 6.92 -12.68 19.00
C MET A 316 5.62 -13.36 19.45
N CYS A 317 5.20 -14.45 18.81
CA CYS A 317 3.99 -15.16 19.21
C CYS A 317 4.22 -16.20 20.30
N ALA A 318 5.42 -16.32 20.89
CA ALA A 318 5.77 -17.35 21.88
C ALA A 318 4.79 -17.52 23.06
N PRO A 319 4.18 -16.45 23.61
CA PRO A 319 3.23 -16.60 24.70
C PRO A 319 1.80 -16.97 24.27
N SER A 320 1.47 -16.86 22.96
CA SER A 320 0.15 -17.20 22.43
C SER A 320 -0.06 -18.72 22.36
N SER A 321 -1.29 -19.19 22.61
CA SER A 321 -1.64 -20.59 22.37
C SER A 321 -1.79 -20.91 20.89
N GLU A 322 -2.23 -19.91 20.11
CA GLU A 322 -2.48 -20.00 18.67
C GLU A 322 -2.10 -18.67 18.02
N ALA A 323 -1.47 -18.73 16.84
CA ALA A 323 -1.15 -17.55 16.05
C ALA A 323 -1.07 -17.88 14.55
N TRP A 324 -1.39 -16.89 13.73
CA TRP A 324 -1.32 -16.93 12.27
C TRP A 324 -0.27 -15.96 11.76
N LEU A 325 0.68 -16.49 11.00
CA LEU A 325 1.76 -15.72 10.37
C LEU A 325 1.45 -15.61 8.89
N HIS A 326 1.39 -14.39 8.38
CA HIS A 326 1.09 -14.11 6.97
C HIS A 326 2.37 -13.67 6.27
N LEU A 327 2.99 -14.60 5.53
CA LEU A 327 4.33 -14.42 4.96
C LEU A 327 4.21 -14.02 3.48
N HIS A 328 4.58 -12.79 3.13
CA HIS A 328 4.45 -12.31 1.76
C HIS A 328 5.74 -12.53 0.97
N GLU A 329 5.61 -13.04 -0.25
CA GLU A 329 6.74 -13.31 -1.12
C GLU A 329 6.35 -13.32 -2.60
N ASN A 330 7.31 -12.99 -3.46
CA ASN A 330 7.22 -13.19 -4.91
C ASN A 330 7.76 -14.58 -5.28
N VAL A 331 6.93 -15.41 -5.89
CA VAL A 331 7.28 -16.81 -6.22
C VAL A 331 6.96 -17.09 -7.69
N GLY A 332 7.80 -17.90 -8.35
CA GLY A 332 7.54 -18.38 -9.70
C GLY A 332 6.24 -19.19 -9.77
N VAL A 333 5.51 -19.08 -10.89
CA VAL A 333 4.20 -19.75 -11.08
C VAL A 333 4.24 -21.28 -10.93
N HIS A 334 5.41 -21.89 -11.08
CA HIS A 334 5.61 -23.34 -10.97
C HIS A 334 6.27 -23.77 -9.66
N ASP A 335 6.63 -22.81 -8.79
CA ASP A 335 7.47 -23.06 -7.62
C ASP A 335 6.70 -22.91 -6.29
N THR A 336 5.40 -22.64 -6.33
CA THR A 336 4.62 -22.31 -5.12
C THR A 336 4.57 -23.43 -4.08
N GLU A 337 4.35 -24.68 -4.50
CA GLU A 337 4.35 -25.83 -3.58
C GLU A 337 5.77 -26.18 -3.11
N THR A 338 6.78 -26.10 -3.99
CA THR A 338 8.19 -26.29 -3.58
C THR A 338 8.58 -25.27 -2.51
N ARG A 339 8.19 -24.00 -2.70
CA ARG A 339 8.45 -22.94 -1.73
C ARG A 339 7.67 -23.15 -0.43
N ARG A 340 6.44 -23.66 -0.49
CA ARG A 340 5.67 -24.07 0.70
C ARG A 340 6.43 -25.10 1.53
N ASP A 341 6.98 -26.12 0.88
CA ASP A 341 7.73 -27.19 1.55
C ASP A 341 9.05 -26.67 2.17
N GLU A 342 9.73 -25.73 1.51
CA GLU A 342 10.90 -25.05 2.07
C GLU A 342 10.55 -24.25 3.32
N ILE A 343 9.46 -23.46 3.27
CA ILE A 343 8.97 -22.70 4.42
C ILE A 343 8.60 -23.66 5.56
N GLN A 344 7.84 -24.73 5.27
CA GLN A 344 7.48 -25.75 6.25
C GLN A 344 8.71 -26.31 6.96
N ARG A 345 9.72 -26.75 6.21
CA ARG A 345 10.99 -27.27 6.78
C ARG A 345 11.74 -26.22 7.59
N GLY A 346 11.75 -24.96 7.14
CA GLY A 346 12.38 -23.87 7.88
C GLY A 346 11.75 -23.66 9.25
N PHE A 347 10.43 -23.60 9.30
CA PHE A 347 9.67 -23.45 10.55
C PHE A 347 9.80 -24.67 11.46
N GLU A 348 9.77 -25.89 10.91
CA GLU A 348 10.04 -27.13 11.67
C GLU A 348 11.43 -27.10 12.30
N GLY A 349 12.45 -26.71 11.53
CA GLY A 349 13.83 -26.61 12.01
C GLY A 349 14.03 -25.54 13.09
N TRP A 350 13.22 -24.48 13.10
CA TRP A 350 13.27 -23.45 14.14
C TRP A 350 12.53 -23.84 15.42
N ILE A 351 11.55 -24.74 15.33
CA ILE A 351 10.75 -25.21 16.47
C ILE A 351 11.35 -26.49 17.09
N ASP A 352 12.25 -27.17 16.38
CA ASP A 352 12.89 -28.39 16.86
C ASP A 352 13.52 -28.19 18.26
N GLY A 353 13.16 -29.07 19.20
CA GLY A 353 13.49 -28.95 20.63
C GLY A 353 12.44 -28.27 21.53
N VAL A 354 11.44 -27.56 20.97
CA VAL A 354 10.30 -26.99 21.71
C VAL A 354 9.11 -27.96 21.62
N GLN A 355 9.15 -29.06 22.40
CA GLN A 355 8.25 -30.24 22.28
C GLN A 355 6.74 -29.96 22.26
N VAL A 356 6.31 -28.76 22.63
CA VAL A 356 4.89 -28.39 22.80
C VAL A 356 4.36 -27.54 21.64
N ARG A 357 5.20 -27.05 20.72
CA ARG A 357 4.76 -26.20 19.60
C ARG A 357 4.79 -26.90 18.25
N THR A 358 3.87 -26.52 17.38
CA THR A 358 3.86 -26.92 15.97
C THR A 358 3.60 -25.71 15.09
N ALA A 359 4.26 -25.66 13.92
CA ALA A 359 3.97 -24.70 12.87
C ALA A 359 3.65 -25.45 11.59
N LYS A 360 2.57 -25.06 10.92
CA LYS A 360 2.10 -25.68 9.68
C LYS A 360 1.76 -24.63 8.65
N VAL A 361 2.32 -24.73 7.45
CA VAL A 361 1.90 -23.92 6.30
C VAL A 361 0.56 -24.45 5.80
N GLU A 362 -0.53 -23.83 6.26
CA GLU A 362 -1.89 -24.32 6.01
C GLU A 362 -2.42 -23.91 4.65
N HIS A 363 -2.08 -22.71 4.19
CA HIS A 363 -2.63 -22.13 2.97
C HIS A 363 -1.60 -21.33 2.18
N ILE A 364 -1.75 -21.33 0.85
CA ILE A 364 -1.05 -20.43 -0.06
C ILE A 364 -2.11 -19.59 -0.76
N GLU A 365 -2.10 -18.27 -0.53
CA GLU A 365 -2.94 -17.34 -1.25
C GLU A 365 -2.19 -16.73 -2.44
N LEU A 366 -2.74 -16.89 -3.64
CA LEU A 366 -2.26 -16.22 -4.85
C LEU A 366 -2.92 -14.85 -4.98
N VAL A 367 -2.28 -13.81 -4.43
CA VAL A 367 -2.88 -12.47 -4.32
C VAL A 367 -3.06 -11.82 -5.69
N LYS A 368 -1.98 -11.73 -6.47
CA LYS A 368 -1.94 -11.12 -7.80
C LYS A 368 -0.64 -11.49 -8.53
N THR A 369 -0.66 -11.43 -9.85
CA THR A 369 0.57 -11.49 -10.66
C THR A 369 1.43 -10.26 -10.39
N PHE A 370 2.70 -10.46 -10.03
CA PHE A 370 3.69 -9.40 -9.80
C PHE A 370 4.38 -9.01 -11.11
N ALA A 371 4.80 -10.01 -11.88
CA ALA A 371 5.42 -9.89 -13.21
C ALA A 371 5.05 -11.13 -14.04
N PRO A 372 5.28 -11.15 -15.37
CA PRO A 372 5.08 -12.35 -16.16
C PRO A 372 5.78 -13.57 -15.52
N GLY A 373 5.01 -14.62 -15.21
CA GLY A 373 5.53 -15.83 -14.57
C GLY A 373 5.79 -15.75 -13.06
N VAL A 374 5.45 -14.64 -12.39
CA VAL A 374 5.69 -14.45 -10.95
C VAL A 374 4.41 -14.02 -10.23
N TRP A 375 4.05 -14.76 -9.18
CA TRP A 375 2.97 -14.43 -8.26
C TRP A 375 3.49 -13.69 -7.04
N HIS A 376 2.72 -12.71 -6.56
CA HIS A 376 2.74 -12.34 -5.15
C HIS A 376 1.89 -13.36 -4.39
N CYS A 377 2.53 -14.15 -3.54
CA CYS A 377 1.93 -15.15 -2.67
C CYS A 377 1.86 -14.66 -1.22
N VAL A 378 0.92 -15.21 -0.46
CA VAL A 378 0.93 -15.19 1.01
C VAL A 378 0.89 -16.62 1.50
N PHE A 379 1.89 -17.03 2.29
CA PHE A 379 1.91 -18.31 2.97
C PHE A 379 1.38 -18.11 4.39
N ASP A 380 0.26 -18.73 4.71
CA ASP A 380 -0.31 -18.68 6.05
C ASP A 380 0.27 -19.82 6.89
N VAL A 381 1.07 -19.47 7.88
CA VAL A 381 1.63 -20.43 8.84
C VAL A 381 0.81 -20.38 10.13
N HIS A 382 0.19 -21.50 10.45
CA HIS A 382 -0.56 -21.67 11.68
C HIS A 382 0.35 -22.25 12.76
N VAL A 383 0.56 -21.49 13.83
CA VAL A 383 1.38 -21.87 14.97
C VAL A 383 0.45 -22.21 16.14
N THR A 384 0.57 -23.41 16.68
CA THR A 384 -0.21 -23.86 17.84
C THR A 384 0.69 -24.44 18.92
N THR A 385 0.29 -24.23 20.17
CA THR A 385 0.88 -24.89 21.33
C THR A 385 -0.07 -26.02 21.76
N ARG A 386 0.42 -27.27 21.78
CA ARG A 386 -0.34 -28.41 22.31
C ARG A 386 -0.63 -28.18 23.79
N SER A 387 -1.88 -27.96 24.14
CA SER A 387 -2.32 -28.09 25.52
C SER A 387 -2.13 -29.55 25.93
N ASN A 388 -1.34 -29.82 26.97
CA ASN A 388 -1.42 -31.10 27.65
C ASN A 388 -2.87 -31.24 28.13
N CYS A 389 -3.63 -32.18 27.54
CA CYS A 389 -4.83 -32.69 28.19
C CYS A 389 -4.36 -33.28 29.54
N GLN A 390 -4.62 -32.55 30.63
CA GLN A 390 -4.62 -33.12 31.97
C GLN A 390 -6.03 -33.58 32.30
#